data_AF-A0A349SEQ9-F1
#
_entry.id   AF-A0A349SEQ9-F1
#
_cell.length_a   1.000
_cell.length_b   1.000
_cell.length_c   1.000
_cell.angle_alpha   90.00
_cell.angle_beta   90.00
_cell.angle_gamma   90.00
#
_symmetry.space_group_name_H-M   'P 1'
#
loop_
_entity.id
_entity.type
_entity.pdbx_description
1 polymer ?
#
loop_
_entity_poly.entity_id
_entity_poly.type
_entity_poly.pdbx_seq_one_letter_code
_entity_poly.pdbx_strand_id
1 'polypeptide(L)'
;GDLRRESLDALVEMEFDGYALGGLSVGEPTADMYQILTEIVPYMPAEKPRYLMGVGKPEDLLAGVAAGIDLFDCVLPTRNARNGWLYTDRGIVKLKNAV
;
A
#
# COMPACT_ATOMS: atom_id res chain seq x y z
N GLY A 1 1.56 15.77 -7.23
CA GLY A 1 2.97 16.12 -7.01
C GLY A 1 3.16 17.02 -5.80
N ASP A 2 2.75 18.29 -5.87
CA ASP A 2 3.28 19.35 -4.99
C ASP A 2 3.01 19.16 -3.49
N LEU A 3 1.73 19.03 -3.10
CA LEU A 3 1.34 18.93 -1.68
C LEU A 3 1.88 17.68 -0.96
N ARG A 4 2.08 16.56 -1.69
CA ARG A 4 2.66 15.35 -1.08
C ARG A 4 4.13 15.57 -0.75
N ARG A 5 4.84 16.34 -1.57
CA ARG A 5 6.24 16.65 -1.31
C ARG A 5 6.39 17.63 -0.15
N GLU A 6 5.60 18.70 -0.15
CA GLU A 6 5.54 19.64 0.96
C GLU A 6 5.22 18.93 2.29
N SER A 7 4.22 18.04 2.30
CA SER A 7 3.89 17.24 3.47
C SER A 7 5.04 16.32 3.91
N LEU A 8 5.75 15.70 2.97
CA LEU A 8 6.89 14.83 3.29
C LEU A 8 8.04 15.64 3.89
N ASP A 9 8.40 16.76 3.27
CA ASP A 9 9.51 17.60 3.73
C ASP A 9 9.25 18.11 5.16
N ALA A 10 8.02 18.55 5.45
CA ALA A 10 7.62 18.95 6.80
C ALA A 10 7.70 17.80 7.82
N LEU A 11 7.35 16.57 7.44
CA LEU A 11 7.47 15.40 8.32
C LEU A 11 8.93 15.01 8.55
N VAL A 12 9.77 15.10 7.51
CA VAL A 12 11.21 14.77 7.60
C VAL A 12 11.93 15.74 8.53
N GLU A 13 11.56 17.03 8.51
CA GLU A 13 12.09 18.03 9.45
C GLU A 13 11.78 17.70 10.91
N MET A 14 10.70 16.95 11.19
CA MET A 14 10.31 16.50 12.53
C MET A 14 11.00 15.22 12.99
N GLU A 15 11.74 14.52 12.11
CA GLU A 15 12.56 13.34 12.41
C GLU A 15 11.82 12.15 13.08
N PHE A 16 10.74 11.66 12.47
CA PHE A 16 10.04 10.47 12.97
C PHE A 16 10.86 9.16 12.84
N ASP A 17 10.43 8.14 13.58
CA ASP A 17 11.00 6.79 13.50
C ASP A 17 10.69 6.06 12.19
N GLY A 18 9.64 6.48 11.48
CA GLY A 18 9.20 5.93 10.19
C GLY A 18 8.16 6.85 9.53
N TYR A 19 7.93 6.64 8.23
CA TYR A 19 7.08 7.51 7.43
C TYR A 19 5.97 6.70 6.76
N ALA A 20 4.73 7.11 6.97
CA ALA A 20 3.57 6.46 6.39
C ALA A 20 3.06 7.23 5.16
N LEU A 21 2.67 6.48 4.14
CA LEU A 21 1.96 6.97 2.96
C LEU A 21 0.49 6.62 3.08
N GLY A 22 -0.31 7.60 3.49
CA GLY A 22 -1.76 7.51 3.61
C GLY A 22 -2.51 8.17 2.45
N GLY A 23 -3.85 8.01 2.46
CA GLY A 23 -4.74 8.61 1.48
C GLY A 23 -4.50 8.09 0.05
N LEU A 24 -4.22 6.78 -0.06
CA LEU A 24 -3.93 6.07 -1.30
C LEU A 24 -4.86 4.88 -1.60
N SER A 25 -5.82 4.62 -0.72
CA SER A 25 -6.76 3.50 -0.80
C SER A 25 -8.18 3.97 -0.44
N VAL A 26 -8.57 5.15 -0.93
CA VAL A 26 -9.87 5.79 -0.67
C VAL A 26 -10.84 5.72 -1.85
N GLY A 27 -10.41 5.14 -2.98
CA GLY A 27 -11.26 4.84 -4.14
C GLY A 27 -10.65 5.22 -5.49
N GLU A 28 -9.43 5.74 -5.49
CA GLU A 28 -8.66 6.05 -6.69
C GLU A 28 -8.34 4.80 -7.53
N PRO A 29 -8.12 4.96 -8.84
CA PRO A 29 -7.56 3.91 -9.68
C PRO A 29 -6.21 3.41 -9.16
N THR A 30 -5.97 2.10 -9.25
CA THR A 30 -4.68 1.49 -8.89
C THR A 30 -3.48 2.11 -9.63
N ALA A 31 -3.66 2.55 -10.88
CA ALA A 31 -2.62 3.22 -11.65
C ALA A 31 -2.16 4.54 -10.99
N ASP A 32 -3.09 5.31 -10.42
CA ASP A 32 -2.80 6.58 -9.77
C ASP A 32 -2.03 6.34 -8.47
N MET A 33 -2.41 5.32 -7.70
CA MET A 33 -1.66 4.89 -6.53
C MET A 33 -0.22 4.51 -6.90
N TYR A 34 -0.03 3.73 -7.97
CA TYR A 34 1.31 3.35 -8.43
C TYR A 34 2.13 4.54 -8.89
N GLN A 35 1.52 5.48 -9.62
CA GLN A 35 2.18 6.71 -10.00
C GLN A 35 2.66 7.48 -8.76
N ILE A 36 1.79 7.65 -7.76
CA ILE A 36 2.14 8.35 -6.53
C ILE A 36 3.30 7.64 -5.80
N LEU A 37 3.29 6.30 -5.73
CA LEU A 37 4.39 5.53 -5.14
C LEU A 37 5.72 5.84 -5.84
N THR A 38 5.74 5.83 -7.17
CA THR A 38 6.96 6.14 -7.93
C THR A 38 7.41 7.59 -7.78
N GLU A 39 6.48 8.52 -7.56
CA GLU A 39 6.78 9.93 -7.38
C GLU A 39 7.30 10.26 -5.98
N ILE A 40 6.76 9.64 -4.91
CA ILE A 40 7.02 10.08 -3.53
C ILE A 40 8.05 9.23 -2.79
N VAL A 41 8.04 7.91 -2.98
CA VAL A 41 8.86 6.98 -2.18
C VAL A 41 10.37 7.22 -2.35
N PRO A 42 10.90 7.60 -3.53
CA PRO A 42 12.33 7.92 -3.68
C PRO A 42 12.82 9.08 -2.80
N TYR A 43 11.92 9.93 -2.32
CA TYR A 43 12.24 11.07 -1.47
C TYR A 43 12.05 10.79 0.01
N MET A 44 11.44 9.67 0.36
CA MET A 44 11.35 9.24 1.76
C MET A 44 12.74 8.81 2.25
N PRO A 45 13.11 9.08 3.52
CA PRO A 45 14.35 8.58 4.10
C PRO A 45 14.47 7.07 3.91
N ALA A 46 15.64 6.59 3.46
CA ALA A 46 15.84 5.18 3.08
C ALA A 46 16.20 4.30 4.28
N GLU A 47 16.70 4.90 5.33
CA GLU A 47 17.09 4.31 6.60
C GLU A 47 15.94 4.22 7.61
N LYS A 48 14.74 4.69 7.22
CA LYS A 48 13.53 4.71 8.05
C LYS A 48 12.44 3.83 7.40
N PRO A 49 11.66 3.05 8.18
CA PRO A 49 10.59 2.25 7.63
C PRO A 49 9.55 3.09 6.89
N ARG A 50 9.16 2.63 5.70
CA ARG A 50 8.14 3.25 4.85
C ARG A 50 6.88 2.39 4.86
N TYR A 51 5.77 2.97 5.28
CA TYR A 51 4.53 2.24 5.53
C TYR A 51 3.42 2.65 4.57
N LEU A 52 2.92 1.73 3.73
CA LEU A 52 1.76 1.98 2.88
C LEU A 52 0.47 1.53 3.56
N MET A 53 -0.37 2.51 3.91
CA MET A 53 -1.55 2.28 4.74
C MET A 53 -2.76 1.79 3.92
N GLY A 54 -3.42 0.73 4.38
CA GLY A 54 -4.70 0.24 3.88
C GLY A 54 -4.63 -0.60 2.60
N VAL A 55 -3.43 -0.90 2.10
CA VAL A 55 -3.20 -1.63 0.84
C VAL A 55 -2.88 -3.10 1.11
N GLY A 56 -3.50 -4.02 0.35
CA GLY A 56 -3.29 -5.44 0.60
C GLY A 56 -3.71 -6.44 -0.46
N LYS A 57 -3.99 -6.03 -1.70
CA LYS A 57 -4.04 -7.03 -2.79
C LYS A 57 -2.62 -7.52 -3.07
N PRO A 58 -2.42 -8.81 -3.40
CA PRO A 58 -1.10 -9.34 -3.69
C PRO A 58 -0.33 -8.53 -4.76
N GLU A 59 -0.98 -8.13 -5.86
CA GLU A 59 -0.32 -7.31 -6.88
C GLU A 59 0.13 -5.93 -6.36
N ASP A 60 -0.70 -5.29 -5.51
CA ASP A 60 -0.40 -3.96 -4.95
C ASP A 60 0.77 -4.04 -3.95
N LEU A 61 0.85 -5.13 -3.19
CA LEU A 61 1.97 -5.39 -2.28
C LEU A 61 3.29 -5.51 -3.05
N LEU A 62 3.30 -6.26 -4.15
CA LEU A 62 4.50 -6.41 -5.00
C LEU A 62 4.93 -5.07 -5.61
N ALA A 63 3.96 -4.27 -6.08
CA ALA A 63 4.23 -2.94 -6.61
C ALA A 63 4.79 -2.00 -5.53
N GLY A 64 4.22 -2.03 -4.32
CA GLY A 64 4.72 -1.26 -3.18
C GLY A 64 6.14 -1.66 -2.77
N VAL A 65 6.43 -2.96 -2.67
CA VAL A 65 7.78 -3.46 -2.39
C VAL A 65 8.77 -3.02 -3.47
N ALA A 66 8.38 -3.13 -4.75
CA ALA A 66 9.22 -2.67 -5.87
C ALA A 66 9.48 -1.16 -5.85
N ALA A 67 8.55 -0.37 -5.31
CA ALA A 67 8.72 1.06 -5.10
C ALA A 67 9.54 1.41 -3.84
N GLY A 68 9.80 0.46 -2.94
CA GLY A 68 10.58 0.65 -1.73
C GLY A 68 9.75 0.87 -0.45
N ILE A 69 8.53 0.33 -0.39
CA ILE A 69 7.71 0.25 0.82
C ILE A 69 8.11 -0.98 1.66
N ASP A 70 8.15 -0.82 2.97
CA ASP A 70 8.58 -1.86 3.93
C ASP A 70 7.40 -2.47 4.71
N LEU A 71 6.34 -1.70 4.95
CA LEU A 71 5.21 -2.09 5.80
C LEU A 71 3.87 -1.91 5.07
N PHE A 72 2.92 -2.79 5.38
CA PHE A 72 1.57 -2.78 4.82
C PHE A 72 0.55 -3.27 5.84
N ASP A 73 -0.68 -2.78 5.75
CA ASP A 73 -1.83 -3.29 6.49
C ASP A 73 -3.06 -3.35 5.59
N CYS A 74 -3.91 -4.36 5.78
CA CYS A 74 -5.18 -4.42 5.10
C CYS A 74 -6.16 -5.39 5.75
N VAL A 75 -7.43 -5.01 5.78
CA VAL A 75 -8.52 -5.92 6.20
C VAL A 75 -8.88 -6.95 5.13
N LEU A 76 -8.39 -6.78 3.89
CA LEU A 76 -8.77 -7.57 2.73
C LEU A 76 -8.66 -9.09 2.95
N PRO A 77 -7.54 -9.64 3.49
CA PRO A 77 -7.41 -11.09 3.68
C PRO A 77 -8.49 -11.64 4.62
N THR A 78 -8.71 -11.00 5.77
CA THR A 78 -9.69 -11.48 6.76
C THR A 78 -11.13 -11.30 6.27
N ARG A 79 -11.44 -10.18 5.59
CA ARG A 79 -12.75 -9.91 5.00
C ARG A 79 -13.08 -10.91 3.88
N ASN A 80 -12.12 -11.22 3.03
CA ASN A 80 -12.29 -12.16 1.93
C ASN A 80 -12.50 -13.57 2.45
N ALA A 81 -11.73 -14.01 3.44
CA ALA A 81 -11.92 -15.31 4.08
C ALA A 81 -13.35 -15.48 4.65
N ARG A 82 -13.87 -14.49 5.38
CA ARG A 82 -15.27 -14.51 5.90
C ARG A 82 -16.33 -14.57 4.79
N ASN A 83 -16.01 -14.11 3.59
CA ASN A 83 -16.89 -14.17 2.42
C ASN A 83 -16.62 -15.39 1.53
N GLY A 84 -15.76 -16.32 1.94
CA GLY A 84 -15.45 -17.54 1.21
C GLY A 84 -14.54 -17.31 0.00
N TRP A 85 -13.68 -16.31 0.03
CA TRP A 85 -12.66 -16.05 -0.99
C TRP A 85 -11.29 -16.45 -0.44
N LEU A 86 -10.58 -17.31 -1.16
CA LEU A 86 -9.27 -17.82 -0.79
C LEU A 86 -8.22 -17.31 -1.77
N TYR A 87 -7.15 -16.72 -1.26
CA TYR A 87 -5.96 -16.39 -2.05
C TYR A 87 -5.09 -17.63 -2.20
N THR A 88 -4.66 -17.91 -3.42
CA THR A 88 -3.71 -18.98 -3.75
C THR A 88 -2.64 -18.43 -4.70
N ASP A 89 -1.56 -19.18 -4.88
CA ASP A 89 -0.53 -18.92 -5.89
C ASP A 89 -1.08 -18.90 -7.33
N ARG A 90 -2.22 -19.57 -7.56
CA ARG A 90 -2.95 -19.63 -8.85
C ARG A 90 -4.08 -18.61 -8.96
N GLY A 91 -4.19 -17.67 -8.02
CA GLY A 91 -5.22 -16.63 -8.00
C GLY A 91 -6.30 -16.84 -6.95
N ILE A 92 -7.42 -16.13 -7.08
CA ILE A 92 -8.50 -16.11 -6.09
C ILE A 92 -9.52 -17.23 -6.37
N VAL A 93 -9.76 -18.10 -5.39
CA VAL A 93 -10.79 -19.13 -5.42
C VAL A 93 -12.02 -18.67 -4.62
N LYS A 94 -13.22 -18.76 -5.20
CA LYS A 94 -14.49 -18.41 -4.53
C LYS A 94 -15.25 -19.68 -4.13
N LEU A 95 -15.30 -19.97 -2.84
CA LEU A 95 -15.93 -21.15 -2.25
C LEU A 95 -17.46 -21.09 -2.27
N LYS A 96 -18.07 -19.90 -2.25
CA LYS A 96 -19.53 -19.72 -2.24
C LYS A 96 -20.25 -20.07 -3.57
N ASN A 97 -19.53 -20.51 -4.59
CA ASN A 97 -20.08 -21.03 -5.85
C ASN A 97 -19.92 -22.56 -5.99
N ALA A 98 -19.58 -23.25 -4.89
CA ALA A 98 -19.32 -24.69 -4.88
C ALA A 98 -20.38 -25.46 -4.06
N VAL A 99 -21.66 -25.11 -4.19
CA VAL A 99 -22.82 -25.98 -3.96
C VAL A 99 -23.95 -25.52 -4.87
#